data_AF-A0A2V3IDT3-F1
#
_entry.id   AF-A0A2V3IDT3-F1
#
_cell.length_a   1.000
_cell.length_b   1.000
_cell.length_c   1.000
_cell.angle_alpha   90.00
_cell.angle_beta   90.00
_cell.angle_gamma   90.00
#
_symmetry.space_group_name_H-M   'P 1'
#
loop_
_entity.id
_entity.type
_entity.pdbx_description
1 polymer ?
#
loop_
_entity_poly.entity_id
_entity_poly.type
_entity_poly.pdbx_seq_one_letter_code
_entity_poly.pdbx_strand_id
1 'polypeptide(L)'
;MIKLEFPILGVFRYLSRNRWQSKKRIKNLAIPLLFLSGLKDSYIPPAMMKQMHGLAVKSPLKEFVEFEDGTHNRTWANEGFYDSVASFMDRVENERKGAAIYDTAKVQSVSG
;
A
#
# COMPACT_ATOMS: atom_id res chain seq x y z
N MET A 1 -4.63 -4.72 15.40
CA MET A 1 -3.77 -4.14 16.44
C MET A 1 -4.17 -4.67 17.82
N ILE A 2 -4.94 -3.98 18.66
CA ILE A 2 -5.18 -4.43 20.06
C ILE A 2 -5.81 -5.83 20.18
N LYS A 3 -6.73 -6.20 19.27
CA LYS A 3 -7.42 -7.50 19.34
C LYS A 3 -6.56 -8.72 18.99
N LEU A 4 -5.49 -8.55 18.21
CA LEU A 4 -4.73 -9.69 17.66
C LEU A 4 -3.56 -10.09 18.56
N GLU A 5 -2.90 -9.11 19.16
CA GLU A 5 -1.71 -9.32 20.01
C GLU A 5 -2.04 -9.36 21.51
N PHE A 6 -3.10 -8.66 21.97
CA PHE A 6 -3.38 -8.49 23.39
C PHE A 6 -4.89 -8.62 23.70
N PRO A 7 -5.45 -9.85 23.72
CA PRO A 7 -6.88 -10.07 23.96
C PRO A 7 -7.36 -9.46 25.29
N ILE A 8 -6.53 -9.48 26.33
CA ILE A 8 -6.84 -8.96 27.67
C ILE A 8 -6.92 -7.42 27.68
N LEU A 9 -6.08 -6.73 26.90
CA LEU A 9 -6.12 -5.26 26.76
C LEU A 9 -7.32 -4.74 25.95
N GLY A 10 -8.15 -5.64 25.40
CA GLY A 10 -9.40 -5.28 24.73
C GLY A 10 -10.36 -4.48 25.61
N VAL A 11 -10.36 -4.72 26.93
CA VAL A 11 -11.20 -4.01 27.91
C VAL A 11 -10.76 -2.55 28.08
N PHE A 12 -9.45 -2.29 28.06
CA PHE A 12 -8.87 -0.95 28.13
C PHE A 12 -8.86 -0.22 26.79
N ARG A 13 -9.48 -0.77 25.74
CA ARG A 13 -9.53 -0.15 24.41
C ARG A 13 -10.16 1.25 24.42
N TYR A 14 -11.04 1.56 25.37
CA TYR A 14 -11.60 2.91 25.54
C TYR A 14 -10.53 3.96 25.91
N LEU A 15 -9.47 3.57 26.62
CA LEU A 15 -8.34 4.45 26.96
C LEU A 15 -7.44 4.75 25.75
N SER A 16 -7.55 3.94 24.68
CA SER A 16 -6.82 4.17 23.45
C SER A 16 -7.48 5.29 22.64
N ARG A 17 -6.99 6.52 22.83
CA ARG A 17 -7.41 7.71 22.07
C ARG A 17 -7.03 7.62 20.58
N ASN A 18 -5.98 6.86 20.24
CA ASN A 18 -5.51 6.71 18.86
C ASN A 18 -6.40 5.72 18.07
N ARG A 19 -7.45 6.26 17.47
CA ARG A 19 -8.37 5.52 16.57
C ARG A 19 -7.78 5.50 15.16
N TRP A 20 -7.00 4.47 14.83
CA TRP A 20 -6.48 4.27 13.48
C TRP A 20 -7.58 3.82 12.50
N GLN A 21 -8.11 4.77 11.73
CA GLN A 21 -9.15 4.50 10.72
C GLN A 21 -8.59 4.08 9.34
N SER A 22 -7.40 3.45 9.32
CA SER A 22 -6.67 3.14 8.08
C SER A 22 -7.51 2.36 7.06
N LYS A 23 -8.31 1.38 7.52
CA LYS A 23 -9.25 0.60 6.66
C LYS A 23 -10.30 1.45 5.96
N LYS A 24 -10.71 2.57 6.55
CA LYS A 24 -11.66 3.50 5.91
C LYS A 24 -10.95 4.44 4.96
N ARG A 25 -9.78 4.96 5.36
CA ARG A 25 -9.01 5.93 4.57
C ARG A 25 -8.49 5.31 3.27
N ILE A 26 -7.96 4.09 3.34
CA ILE A 26 -7.35 3.42 2.18
C ILE A 26 -8.32 3.19 1.01
N LYS A 27 -9.61 2.99 1.29
CA LYS A 27 -10.65 2.86 0.27
C LYS A 27 -10.81 4.09 -0.61
N ASN A 28 -10.39 5.26 -0.11
CA ASN A 28 -10.54 6.53 -0.78
C ASN A 28 -9.23 7.06 -1.38
N LEU A 29 -8.14 6.30 -1.29
CA LEU A 29 -6.87 6.69 -1.90
C LEU A 29 -6.91 6.39 -3.40
N ALA A 30 -6.88 7.44 -4.20
CA ALA A 30 -6.81 7.40 -5.67
C ALA A 30 -5.40 7.74 -6.16
N ILE A 31 -4.40 7.14 -5.53
CA ILE A 31 -2.98 7.29 -5.86
C ILE A 31 -2.37 5.91 -6.08
N PRO A 32 -1.27 5.79 -6.84
CA PRO A 32 -0.52 4.54 -6.91
C PRO A 32 -0.06 4.08 -5.53
N LEU A 33 -0.16 2.79 -5.22
CA LEU A 33 0.20 2.23 -3.92
C LEU A 33 1.08 0.99 -4.05
N LEU A 34 2.26 1.03 -3.43
CA LEU A 34 3.14 -0.12 -3.25
C LEU A 34 3.04 -0.63 -1.81
N PHE A 35 2.77 -1.92 -1.65
CA PHE A 35 2.73 -2.60 -0.36
C PHE A 35 3.93 -3.52 -0.24
N LEU A 36 4.80 -3.25 0.74
CA LEU A 36 5.99 -4.04 1.04
C LEU A 36 5.77 -4.77 2.37
N SER A 37 5.68 -6.10 2.34
CA SER A 37 5.27 -6.91 3.50
C SER A 37 6.36 -7.91 3.88
N GLY A 38 6.92 -7.78 5.08
CA GLY A 38 7.80 -8.80 5.65
C GLY A 38 7.00 -9.94 6.28
N LEU A 39 7.29 -11.20 5.91
CA LEU A 39 6.53 -12.36 6.40
C LEU A 39 6.78 -12.68 7.88
N LYS A 40 7.90 -12.20 8.44
CA LYS A 40 8.30 -12.35 9.85
C LYS A 40 8.05 -11.07 10.66
N ASP A 41 7.20 -10.16 10.20
CA ASP A 41 6.81 -8.97 10.96
C ASP A 41 5.83 -9.33 12.09
N SER A 42 6.28 -9.18 13.33
CA SER A 42 5.49 -9.41 14.55
C SER A 42 4.63 -8.22 14.97
N TYR A 43 4.89 -7.01 14.46
CA TYR A 43 4.13 -5.80 14.82
C TYR A 43 3.01 -5.52 13.83
N ILE A 44 3.27 -5.75 12.53
CA ILE A 44 2.30 -5.60 11.45
C ILE A 44 2.24 -6.92 10.69
N PRO A 45 1.41 -7.87 11.14
CA PRO A 45 1.33 -9.18 10.49
C PRO A 45 0.97 -9.06 9.00
N PRO A 46 1.50 -9.93 8.13
CA PRO A 46 1.23 -9.91 6.69
C PRO A 46 -0.26 -9.91 6.33
N ALA A 47 -1.09 -10.59 7.12
CA ALA A 47 -2.54 -10.60 6.97
C ALA A 47 -3.17 -9.19 7.02
N MET A 48 -2.62 -8.28 7.85
CA MET A 48 -3.09 -6.90 7.91
C MET A 48 -2.71 -6.12 6.65
N MET A 49 -1.49 -6.31 6.13
CA MET A 49 -1.05 -5.70 4.87
C MET A 49 -1.87 -6.20 3.68
N LYS A 50 -2.12 -7.52 3.59
CA LYS A 50 -3.01 -8.13 2.57
C LYS A 50 -4.42 -7.54 2.64
N GLN A 51 -4.96 -7.37 3.84
CA GLN A 51 -6.26 -6.73 4.02
C GLN A 51 -6.25 -5.28 3.50
N MET A 52 -5.21 -4.51 3.78
CA MET A 52 -5.10 -3.13 3.31
C MET A 52 -5.01 -3.06 1.78
N HIS A 53 -4.21 -3.93 1.16
CA HIS A 53 -4.11 -4.05 -0.30
C HIS A 53 -5.47 -4.41 -0.96
N GLY A 54 -6.23 -5.32 -0.35
CA GLY A 54 -7.59 -5.67 -0.81
C GLY A 54 -8.58 -4.50 -0.71
N LEU A 55 -8.43 -3.64 0.30
CA LEU A 55 -9.30 -2.47 0.51
C LEU A 55 -8.92 -1.25 -0.34
N ALA A 56 -7.72 -1.21 -0.92
CA ALA A 56 -7.25 -0.16 -1.82
C ALA A 56 -7.90 -0.25 -3.21
N VAL A 57 -9.22 -0.07 -3.28
CA VAL A 57 -10.01 -0.29 -4.51
C VAL A 57 -9.96 0.88 -5.49
N LYS A 58 -9.70 2.10 -5.03
CA LYS A 58 -9.64 3.30 -5.88
C LYS A 58 -8.23 3.61 -6.40
N SER A 59 -7.24 2.82 -6.03
CA SER A 59 -5.86 3.03 -6.47
C SER A 59 -5.76 2.65 -7.96
N PRO A 60 -5.24 3.54 -8.83
CA PRO A 60 -5.09 3.26 -10.26
C PRO A 60 -4.00 2.22 -10.55
N LEU A 61 -3.01 2.09 -9.67
CA LEU A 61 -1.94 1.11 -9.76
C LEU A 61 -1.62 0.63 -8.34
N LYS A 62 -1.72 -0.68 -8.10
CA LYS A 62 -1.36 -1.26 -6.81
C LYS A 62 -0.53 -2.52 -6.97
N GLU A 63 0.53 -2.61 -6.16
CA GLU A 63 1.45 -3.75 -6.16
C GLU A 63 1.69 -4.24 -4.75
N PHE A 64 1.94 -5.53 -4.61
CA PHE A 64 2.16 -6.18 -3.33
C PHE A 64 3.38 -7.08 -3.44
N VAL A 65 4.40 -6.81 -2.62
CA VAL A 65 5.65 -7.56 -2.59
C VAL A 65 5.85 -8.14 -1.20
N GLU A 66 6.18 -9.43 -1.15
CA GLU A 66 6.45 -10.16 0.08
C GLU A 66 7.95 -10.44 0.22
N PHE A 67 8.44 -10.34 1.45
CA PHE A 67 9.82 -10.68 1.79
C PHE A 67 9.83 -11.76 2.86
N GLU A 68 10.32 -12.95 2.53
CA GLU A 68 10.26 -14.14 3.40
C GLU A 68 10.96 -13.93 4.75
N ASP A 69 12.14 -13.31 4.73
CA ASP A 69 12.93 -13.01 5.93
C ASP A 69 12.67 -11.60 6.49
N GLY A 70 11.70 -10.88 5.94
CA GLY A 70 11.37 -9.52 6.35
C GLY A 70 10.79 -9.45 7.75
N THR A 71 11.50 -8.76 8.64
CA THR A 71 10.99 -8.31 9.93
C THR A 71 10.68 -6.82 9.88
N HIS A 72 9.96 -6.31 10.88
CA HIS A 72 9.49 -4.92 10.92
C HIS A 72 10.56 -3.87 10.57
N ASN A 73 11.77 -4.03 11.12
CA ASN A 73 12.87 -3.08 10.95
C ASN A 73 13.98 -3.55 10.00
N ARG A 74 13.86 -4.75 9.40
CA ARG A 74 14.87 -5.29 8.48
C ARG A 74 14.35 -5.60 7.09
N THR A 75 13.06 -5.39 6.82
CA THR A 75 12.48 -5.64 5.49
C THR A 75 13.19 -4.86 4.38
N TRP A 76 13.70 -3.65 4.68
CA TRP A 76 14.46 -2.82 3.75
C TRP A 76 15.84 -3.40 3.36
N ALA A 77 16.41 -4.28 4.19
CA ALA A 77 17.71 -4.89 3.97
C ALA A 77 17.61 -6.20 3.17
N ASN A 78 16.40 -6.67 2.88
CA ASN A 78 16.21 -7.86 2.07
C ASN A 78 16.50 -7.57 0.60
N GLU A 79 17.00 -8.60 -0.08
CA GLU A 79 17.21 -8.57 -1.52
C GLU A 79 15.91 -8.22 -2.26
N GLY A 80 16.04 -7.43 -3.32
CA GLY A 80 14.90 -6.99 -4.14
C GLY A 80 14.04 -5.88 -3.54
N PHE A 81 14.30 -5.41 -2.31
CA PHE A 81 13.51 -4.32 -1.71
C PHE A 81 13.61 -3.04 -2.53
N TYR A 82 14.83 -2.58 -2.81
CA TYR A 82 15.06 -1.36 -3.58
C TYR A 82 14.69 -1.54 -5.05
N ASP A 83 14.89 -2.72 -5.62
CA ASP A 83 14.49 -3.02 -7.00
C ASP A 83 12.98 -2.96 -7.17
N SER A 84 12.22 -3.47 -6.18
CA SER A 84 10.76 -3.38 -6.16
C SER A 84 10.29 -1.93 -6.11
N VAL A 85 10.95 -1.09 -5.31
CA VAL A 85 10.64 0.34 -5.21
C VAL A 85 10.95 1.04 -6.53
N ALA A 86 12.13 0.81 -7.11
CA ALA A 86 12.54 1.41 -8.38
C ALA A 86 11.59 1.01 -9.52
N SER A 87 11.29 -0.29 -9.66
CA SER A 87 10.37 -0.80 -10.68
C SER A 87 8.97 -0.19 -10.54
N PHE A 88 8.48 -0.06 -9.31
CA PHE A 88 7.19 0.59 -9.06
C PHE A 88 7.20 2.07 -9.46
N MET A 89 8.28 2.80 -9.14
CA MET A 89 8.41 4.22 -9.52
C MET A 89 8.45 4.40 -11.04
N ASP A 90 9.15 3.51 -11.76
CA ASP A 90 9.16 3.51 -13.22
C ASP A 90 7.77 3.28 -13.81
N ARG A 91 7.01 2.33 -13.25
CA ARG A 91 5.62 2.07 -13.66
C ARG A 91 4.73 3.28 -13.42
N VAL A 92 4.85 3.93 -12.27
CA VAL A 92 4.09 5.16 -11.95
C VAL A 92 4.38 6.26 -12.98
N GLU A 93 5.65 6.48 -13.33
CA GLU A 93 6.03 7.51 -14.30
C GLU A 93 5.54 7.17 -15.72
N ASN A 94 5.57 5.89 -16.09
CA ASN A 94 5.07 5.45 -17.39
C ASN A 94 3.54 5.60 -17.52
N GLU A 95 2.77 5.24 -16.50
CA GLU A 95 1.32 5.47 -16.45
C GLU A 95 0.99 6.97 -16.54
N ARG A 96 1.78 7.82 -15.86
CA ARG A 96 1.62 9.29 -15.92
C ARG A 96 1.84 9.83 -17.34
N LYS A 97 2.89 9.36 -18.02
CA LYS A 97 3.19 9.74 -19.41
C LYS A 97 2.10 9.27 -20.37
N GLY A 98 1.63 8.03 -20.22
CA GLY A 98 0.55 7.47 -21.03
C GLY A 98 -0.75 8.29 -20.93
N ALA A 99 -1.13 8.68 -19.71
CA ALA A 99 -2.30 9.54 -19.49
C ALA A 99 -2.16 10.92 -20.17
N ALA A 100 -0.98 11.56 -20.07
CA ALA A 100 -0.72 12.86 -20.69
C ALA A 100 -0.78 12.81 -22.24
N ILE A 101 -0.29 11.73 -22.85
CA ILE A 101 -0.36 11.51 -24.30
C ILE A 101 -1.82 11.36 -24.74
N TYR A 102 -2.62 10.57 -24.03
CA TYR A 102 -4.03 10.35 -24.34
C TYR A 102 -4.84 11.66 -24.31
N ASP A 103 -4.64 12.50 -23.29
CA ASP A 103 -5.32 13.79 -23.17
C ASP A 103 -4.96 14.73 -24.35
N THR A 104 -3.69 14.75 -24.76
CA THR A 104 -3.23 15.57 -25.90
C THR A 104 -3.87 15.13 -27.21
N ALA A 105 -3.93 13.81 -27.45
CA ALA A 105 -4.52 13.25 -28.67
C ALA A 105 -6.04 13.52 -28.76
N LYS A 106 -6.75 13.47 -27.64
CA LYS A 106 -8.20 13.74 -27.59
C LYS A 106 -8.53 15.20 -27.93
N VAL A 107 -7.74 16.16 -27.42
CA VAL A 107 -7.92 17.59 -27.72
C VAL A 107 -7.80 17.88 -29.22
N GLN A 108 -6.84 17.25 -29.90
CA GLN A 108 -6.63 17.46 -31.34
C GLN A 108 -7.75 16.88 -32.21
N SER A 109 -8.46 15.84 -31.74
CA SER A 109 -9.55 15.19 -32.48
C SER A 109 -10.90 15.91 -32.43
N VAL A 110 -11.09 16.85 -31.49
CA VAL A 110 -12.37 17.57 -31.29
C VAL A 110 -12.39 18.93 -32.00
N SER A 111 -11.22 19.42 -32.44
CA SER A 111 -11.06 20.70 -33.15
C SER A 111 -11.11 20.61 -34.68
N GLY A 112 -11.60 19.50 -35.24
CA GLY A 112 -11.70 19.24 -36.68
C GLY A 112 -13.12 19.17 -37.18
#